data_AF-A0A926YYC4-F1
#
_entry.id   AF-A0A926YYC4-F1
#
_cell.length_a   1.000
_cell.length_b   1.000
_cell.length_c   1.000
_cell.angle_alpha   90.00
_cell.angle_beta   90.00
_cell.angle_gamma   90.00
#
_symmetry.space_group_name_H-M   'P 1'
#
loop_
_entity.id
_entity.type
_entity.pdbx_description
1 polymer ?
#
loop_
_entity_poly.entity_id
_entity_poly.type
_entity_poly.pdbx_seq_one_letter_code
_entity_poly.pdbx_strand_id
1 'polypeptide(L)'
;MNTSHLSPSQIRLQLWDHISREIRLPTSSKILLLVIANLTDPRSLRARIPISLLVVHSGQSETEINRLLSTLETKQWIESMRVPNEVRGRPAVTLYNLSAPLLHRALSNNSRT
;
A
#
# COMPACT_ATOMS: atom_id res chain seq x y z
N MET A 1 -1.82 -14.89 15.67
CA MET A 1 -0.89 -14.02 16.41
C MET A 1 -1.51 -12.64 16.53
N ASN A 2 -1.76 -12.16 17.75
CA ASN A 2 -2.35 -10.85 18.02
C ASN A 2 -1.38 -9.74 17.58
N THR A 3 -1.72 -9.02 16.51
CA THR A 3 -1.01 -7.80 16.07
C THR A 3 -1.28 -6.60 17.00
N SER A 4 -2.07 -6.80 18.07
CA SER A 4 -2.57 -5.80 19.01
C SER A 4 -1.51 -5.08 19.85
N HIS A 5 -0.23 -5.49 19.80
CA HIS A 5 0.85 -4.92 20.61
C HIS A 5 1.79 -3.98 19.84
N LEU A 6 1.72 -3.93 18.51
CA LEU A 6 2.61 -3.05 17.74
C LEU A 6 2.02 -1.64 17.65
N SER A 7 2.86 -0.66 17.95
CA SER A 7 2.53 0.75 17.69
C SER A 7 2.43 1.02 16.18
N PRO A 8 1.60 1.99 15.75
CA PRO A 8 1.52 2.43 14.36
C PRO A 8 2.88 2.67 13.69
N SER A 9 3.84 3.26 14.42
CA SER A 9 5.19 3.54 13.92
C SER A 9 6.00 2.27 13.66
N GLN A 10 5.89 1.26 14.54
CA GLN A 10 6.56 -0.03 14.34
C GLN A 10 6.03 -0.76 13.11
N ILE A 11 4.71 -0.73 12.89
CA ILE A 11 4.09 -1.33 11.69
C ILE A 11 4.62 -0.63 10.43
N ARG A 12 4.69 0.71 10.42
CA ARG A 12 5.25 1.47 9.29
C ARG A 12 6.72 1.12 9.03
N LEU A 13 7.54 1.02 10.09
CA LEU A 13 8.96 0.64 9.97
C LEU A 13 9.13 -0.77 9.40
N GLN A 14 8.30 -1.73 9.84
CA GLN A 14 8.33 -3.09 9.31
C GLN A 14 7.90 -3.16 7.84
N LEU A 15 6.86 -2.40 7.46
CA LEU A 15 6.45 -2.27 6.07
C LEU A 15 7.57 -1.64 5.22
N TRP A 16 8.22 -0.59 5.73
CA TRP A 16 9.35 0.05 5.07
C TRP A 16 10.50 -0.91 4.81
N ASP A 17 10.93 -1.65 5.84
CA ASP A 17 12.03 -2.61 5.75
C ASP A 17 11.69 -3.73 4.75
N HIS A 18 10.46 -4.27 4.80
CA HIS A 18 10.02 -5.30 3.88
C HIS A 18 10.00 -4.83 2.42
N ILE A 19 9.39 -3.67 2.14
CA ILE A 19 9.30 -3.11 0.79
C ILE A 19 10.70 -2.78 0.25
N SER A 20 11.59 -2.26 1.11
CA SER A 20 12.96 -1.91 0.73
C SER A 20 13.76 -3.13 0.30
N ARG A 21 13.62 -4.25 1.02
CA ARG A 21 14.33 -5.51 0.74
C ARG A 21 13.82 -6.27 -0.49
N GLU A 22 12.67 -5.91 -1.06
CA GLU A 22 12.11 -6.65 -2.18
C GLU A 22 12.86 -6.35 -3.49
N ILE A 23 13.73 -7.26 -3.93
CA ILE A 23 14.59 -7.06 -5.10
C ILE A 23 13.79 -7.12 -6.42
N ARG A 24 12.63 -7.79 -6.42
CA ARG A 24 11.79 -8.01 -7.60
C ARG A 24 10.86 -6.83 -7.94
N LEU A 25 10.87 -5.78 -7.13
CA LEU A 25 10.08 -4.58 -7.34
C LEU A 25 10.95 -3.45 -7.90
N PRO A 26 10.57 -2.85 -9.05
CA PRO A 26 11.18 -1.61 -9.52
C PRO A 26 11.09 -0.50 -8.48
N THR A 27 12.05 0.42 -8.49
CA THR A 27 12.11 1.54 -7.54
C THR A 27 10.81 2.35 -7.52
N SER A 28 10.22 2.64 -8.68
CA SER A 28 8.94 3.34 -8.78
C SER A 28 7.78 2.60 -8.11
N SER A 29 7.73 1.26 -8.23
CA SER A 29 6.73 0.44 -7.54
C SER A 29 6.92 0.46 -6.02
N LYS A 30 8.18 0.46 -5.54
CA LYS A 30 8.48 0.60 -4.11
C LYS A 30 8.04 1.97 -3.59
N ILE A 31 8.36 3.04 -4.30
CA ILE A 31 7.95 4.41 -3.94
C ILE A 31 6.42 4.48 -3.83
N LEU A 32 5.69 3.96 -4.82
CA LEU A 32 4.23 3.95 -4.79
C LEU A 32 3.67 3.14 -3.61
N LEU A 33 4.22 1.97 -3.32
CA LEU A 33 3.83 1.17 -2.14
C LEU A 33 4.09 1.89 -0.82
N LEU A 34 5.22 2.59 -0.70
CA LEU A 34 5.56 3.36 0.49
C LEU A 34 4.62 4.54 0.68
N VAL A 35 4.25 5.23 -0.41
CA VAL A 35 3.23 6.28 -0.38
C VAL A 35 1.88 5.70 0.08
N ILE A 36 1.42 4.60 -0.52
CA ILE A 36 0.18 3.94 -0.12
C ILE A 36 0.23 3.53 1.35
N ALA A 37 1.32 2.90 1.81
CA ALA A 37 1.50 2.50 3.20
C ALA A 37 1.51 3.69 4.17
N ASN A 38 2.07 4.82 3.75
CA ASN A 38 2.07 6.04 4.58
C ASN A 38 0.68 6.65 4.72
N LEU A 39 -0.11 6.62 3.64
CA LEU A 39 -1.47 7.14 3.60
C LEU A 39 -2.51 6.17 4.20
N THR A 40 -2.09 4.94 4.47
CA THR A 40 -2.92 3.90 5.05
C THR A 40 -2.83 3.89 6.56
N ASP A 41 -3.98 3.69 7.22
CA ASP A 41 -3.98 3.44 8.65
C ASP A 41 -3.29 2.08 8.92
N PRO A 42 -2.21 2.05 9.72
CA PRO A 42 -1.43 0.82 9.89
C PRO A 42 -2.15 -0.27 10.70
N ARG A 43 -3.26 0.04 11.37
CA ARG A 43 -4.08 -0.94 12.09
C ARG A 43 -5.15 -1.56 11.21
N SER A 44 -5.76 -0.77 10.32
CA SER A 44 -6.81 -1.26 9.40
C SER A 44 -6.25 -1.80 8.09
N LEU A 45 -5.09 -1.27 7.67
CA LEU A 45 -4.36 -1.60 6.44
C LEU A 45 -5.20 -1.42 5.18
N ARG A 46 -6.26 -0.61 5.33
CA ARG A 46 -7.23 -0.24 4.31
C ARG A 46 -7.28 1.27 4.23
N ALA A 47 -7.18 1.79 3.03
CA ALA A 47 -7.24 3.23 2.80
C ALA A 47 -8.04 3.55 1.55
N ARG A 48 -8.83 4.62 1.65
CA ARG A 48 -9.48 5.25 0.51
C ARG A 48 -8.54 6.34 0.00
N ILE A 49 -7.75 6.05 -1.04
CA ILE A 49 -6.75 6.99 -1.55
C ILE A 49 -7.14 7.40 -2.97
N PRO A 50 -7.42 8.70 -3.22
CA PRO A 50 -7.60 9.21 -4.57
C PRO A 50 -6.31 9.08 -5.39
N ILE A 51 -6.43 8.77 -6.68
CA ILE A 51 -5.26 8.69 -7.58
C ILE A 51 -4.51 10.02 -7.65
N SER A 52 -5.23 11.15 -7.63
CA SER A 52 -4.62 12.48 -7.60
C SER A 52 -3.67 12.68 -6.41
N LEU A 53 -3.96 12.07 -5.27
CA LEU A 53 -3.11 12.16 -4.09
C LEU A 53 -1.85 11.30 -4.28
N LEU A 54 -1.96 10.15 -4.94
CA LEU A 54 -0.80 9.34 -5.33
C LEU A 54 0.07 10.09 -6.35
N VAL A 55 -0.51 10.84 -7.30
CA VAL A 55 0.22 11.70 -8.26
C VAL A 55 1.08 12.70 -7.52
N VAL A 56 0.48 13.45 -6.59
CA VAL A 56 1.17 14.47 -5.81
C VAL A 56 2.32 13.89 -4.97
N HIS A 57 2.10 12.76 -4.29
CA HIS A 57 3.08 12.21 -3.37
C HIS A 57 4.16 11.33 -4.02
N SER A 58 3.88 10.72 -5.18
CA SER A 58 4.88 9.92 -5.91
C SER A 58 5.67 10.74 -6.93
N GLY A 59 5.17 11.91 -7.34
CA GLY A 59 5.75 12.71 -8.42
C GLY A 59 5.61 12.05 -9.81
N GLN A 60 4.75 11.04 -9.94
CA GLN A 60 4.53 10.32 -11.20
C GLN A 60 3.22 10.73 -11.86
N SER A 61 3.15 10.58 -13.18
CA SER A 61 1.92 10.84 -13.93
C SER A 61 0.82 9.85 -13.56
N GLU A 62 -0.44 10.25 -13.74
CA GLU A 62 -1.59 9.38 -13.50
C GLU A 62 -1.52 8.08 -14.33
N THR A 63 -1.07 8.17 -15.59
CA THR A 63 -0.87 6.99 -16.45
C THR A 63 0.14 6.01 -15.87
N GLU A 64 1.27 6.51 -15.37
CA GLU A 64 2.32 5.68 -14.77
C GLU A 64 1.84 5.06 -13.46
N ILE A 65 1.12 5.82 -12.62
CA ILE A 65 0.51 5.28 -11.41
C ILE A 65 -0.45 4.15 -11.71
N ASN A 66 -1.34 4.30 -12.69
CA ASN A 66 -2.26 3.24 -13.07
C ASN A 66 -1.53 1.96 -13.52
N ARG A 67 -0.44 2.11 -14.29
CA ARG A 67 0.41 0.98 -14.70
C ARG A 67 1.09 0.31 -13.50
N LEU A 68 1.60 1.08 -12.55
CA LEU A 68 2.25 0.56 -11.35
C LEU A 68 1.26 -0.12 -10.41
N LEU A 69 0.07 0.46 -10.21
CA LEU A 69 -1.01 -0.15 -9.43
C LEU A 69 -1.39 -1.51 -10.01
N SER A 70 -1.59 -1.60 -11.33
CA SER A 70 -1.88 -2.88 -12.01
C SER A 70 -0.75 -3.90 -11.82
N THR A 71 0.52 -3.46 -11.84
CA THR A 71 1.67 -4.33 -11.55
C THR A 71 1.66 -4.83 -10.10
N LEU A 72 1.34 -3.95 -9.15
CA LEU A 72 1.28 -4.27 -7.72
C LEU A 72 0.12 -5.20 -7.38
N GLU A 73 -1.03 -5.03 -8.04
CA GLU A 73 -2.18 -5.95 -7.95
C GLU A 73 -1.83 -7.34 -8.50
N THR A 74 -1.23 -7.40 -9.68
CA THR A 74 -0.81 -8.66 -10.31
C THR A 74 0.19 -9.41 -9.42
N LYS A 75 1.11 -8.68 -8.79
CA LYS A 75 2.08 -9.24 -7.84
C LYS A 75 1.51 -9.44 -6.42
N GLN A 76 0.21 -9.19 -6.22
CA GLN A 76 -0.51 -9.35 -4.96
C GLN A 76 0.06 -8.54 -3.78
N TRP A 77 0.63 -7.36 -4.05
CA TRP A 77 1.10 -6.42 -3.01
C TRP A 77 -0.04 -5.56 -2.47
N ILE A 78 -0.96 -5.21 -3.37
CA ILE A 78 -2.17 -4.46 -3.04
C ILE A 78 -3.36 -5.19 -3.63
N GLU A 79 -4.50 -5.06 -2.99
CA GLU A 79 -5.79 -5.36 -3.57
C GLU A 79 -6.53 -4.04 -3.69
N SER A 80 -6.92 -3.68 -4.91
CA SER A 80 -7.67 -2.46 -5.16
C SER A 80 -9.12 -2.79 -5.46
N MET A 81 -10.03 -2.11 -4.77
CA MET A 81 -11.44 -2.12 -5.11
C MET A 81 -11.79 -0.72 -5.59
N ARG A 82 -12.12 -0.61 -6.88
CA ARG A 82 -12.72 0.62 -7.40
C ARG A 82 -14.08 0.75 -6.74
N VAL A 83 -14.24 1.77 -5.91
CA VAL A 83 -15.56 2.14 -5.40
C VAL A 83 -16.17 3.06 -6.44
N PRO A 84 -17.16 2.60 -7.24
CA PRO A 84 -17.94 3.52 -8.04
C PRO A 84 -18.61 4.50 -7.05
N ASN A 85 -18.18 5.76 -7.08
CA ASN A 85 -18.88 6.81 -6.33
C ASN A 85 -20.22 7.06 -7.03
N GLU A 86 -21.29 6.42 -6.57
CA GLU A 86 -22.67 6.87 -6.82
C GLU A 86 -22.99 8.13 -6.00
N VAL A 87 -22.15 9.18 -6.06
CA VAL A 87 -22.52 10.49 -5.51
C VAL A 87 -21.92 11.58 -6.40
N ARG A 88 -22.82 12.33 -7.04
CA ARG A 88 -22.58 13.44 -7.98
C ARG A 88 -21.31 14.24 -7.66
N GLY A 89 -20.34 14.23 -8.57
CA GLY A 89 -19.28 15.24 -8.67
C GLY A 89 -17.97 15.02 -7.91
N ARG A 90 -17.74 13.85 -7.28
CA ARG A 90 -16.44 13.55 -6.63
C ARG A 90 -15.60 12.56 -7.44
N PRO A 91 -14.26 12.73 -7.49
CA PRO A 91 -13.37 11.81 -8.20
C PRO A 91 -13.50 10.40 -7.64
N ALA A 92 -13.34 9.40 -8.51
CA ALA A 92 -13.35 7.99 -8.11
C ALA A 92 -12.25 7.76 -7.07
N VAL A 93 -12.60 7.12 -5.95
CA VAL A 93 -11.64 6.77 -4.89
C VAL A 93 -11.41 5.28 -4.94
N THR A 94 -10.14 4.90 -5.04
CA THR A 94 -9.75 3.50 -4.98
C THR A 94 -9.53 3.12 -3.53
N LEU A 95 -10.20 2.06 -3.09
CA LEU A 95 -9.87 1.39 -1.83
C LEU A 95 -8.65 0.54 -2.07
N TYR A 96 -7.55 0.84 -1.40
CA TYR A 96 -6.36 0.00 -1.38
C TYR A 96 -6.33 -0.77 -0.07
N ASN A 97 -6.19 -2.09 -0.18
CA ASN A 97 -5.93 -2.99 0.92
C ASN A 97 -4.49 -3.50 0.73
N LEU A 98 -3.60 -3.21 1.68
CA LEU A 98 -2.28 -3.82 1.68
C LEU A 98 -2.45 -5.30 1.96
N SER A 99 -1.91 -6.16 1.10
CA SER A 99 -2.26 -7.57 1.14
C SER A 99 -1.83 -8.24 2.46
N ALA A 100 -2.70 -9.08 3.02
CA ALA A 100 -2.42 -9.82 4.26
C ALA A 100 -1.12 -10.65 4.24
N PRO A 101 -0.64 -11.22 3.10
CA PRO A 101 0.66 -11.90 3.04
C PRO A 101 1.86 -10.99 3.31
N LEU A 102 1.76 -9.70 2.94
CA LEU A 102 2.81 -8.69 3.13
C LEU A 102 2.99 -8.41 4.63
N LEU A 103 1.87 -8.30 5.35
CA LEU A 103 1.84 -8.21 6.81
C LEU A 103 2.25 -9.51 7.48
N HIS A 104 1.71 -10.65 7.05
CA HIS A 104 2.04 -11.95 7.62
C HIS A 104 3.54 -12.23 7.50
N ARG A 105 4.17 -11.92 6.37
CA ARG A 105 5.63 -12.11 6.18
C ARG A 105 6.46 -11.07 6.93
N ALA A 106 6.07 -9.79 6.91
CA ALA A 106 6.77 -8.74 7.67
C ALA A 106 6.71 -9.00 9.19
N LEU A 107 5.58 -9.50 9.69
CA LEU A 107 5.36 -9.80 11.11
C LEU A 107 5.91 -11.18 11.52
N SER A 108 5.87 -12.17 10.63
CA SER A 108 6.36 -13.54 10.93
C SER A 108 7.88 -13.66 10.93
N ASN A 109 8.62 -12.82 10.19
CA ASN A 109 10.09 -12.93 10.13
C ASN A 109 10.81 -12.48 11.41
N ASN A 110 10.13 -11.83 12.36
CA ASN A 110 10.71 -11.38 13.64
C ASN A 110 10.40 -12.29 14.84
N SER A 111 9.68 -13.41 14.66
CA SER A 111 9.47 -14.41 15.73
C SER A 111 10.54 -15.52 15.76
N ARG A 112 11.63 -15.35 15.00
CA ARG A 112 12.73 -16.34 14.86
C ARG A 112 14.11 -15.83 15.27
N THR A 113 14.22 -14.66 15.90
CA THR A 113 15.47 -14.17 16.50
C THR A 113 15.38 -14.19 18.00
#